data_AF-R6TK27-F1
#
_entry.id   AF-R6TK27-F1
#
_cell.length_a   1.000
_cell.length_b   1.000
_cell.length_c   1.000
_cell.angle_alpha   90.00
_cell.angle_beta   90.00
_cell.angle_gamma   90.00
#
_symmetry.space_group_name_H-M   'P 1'
#
loop_
_entity.id
_entity.type
_entity.pdbx_description
1 polymer ?
#
loop_
_entity_poly.entity_id
_entity_poly.type
_entity_poly.pdbx_seq_one_letter_code
_entity_poly.pdbx_strand_id
1 'polypeptide(L)'
;MATHKRDILWEIGCEGHTDAWVVAESWELATVEAARFWGVPWRTVAARCEEKKRVEGAPRNICCRCGKTYFGPPPMCGICAQASRQEEERMRHLLRRAYQQGKVV
;
A
#
# COMPACT_ATOMS: atom_id res chain seq x y z
N MET A 1 -8.96 30.86 0.67
CA MET A 1 -9.58 29.64 0.10
C MET A 1 -8.56 28.52 0.25
N ALA A 2 -8.77 27.60 1.19
CA ALA A 2 -7.90 26.43 1.31
C ALA A 2 -8.11 25.57 0.07
N THR A 3 -7.11 25.52 -0.81
CA THR A 3 -7.10 24.63 -1.96
C THR A 3 -7.24 23.21 -1.39
N HIS A 4 -8.41 22.60 -1.52
CA HIS A 4 -8.60 21.20 -1.17
C HIS A 4 -7.68 20.41 -2.11
N LYS A 5 -6.46 20.13 -1.66
CA LYS A 5 -5.53 19.27 -2.38
C LYS A 5 -6.25 17.95 -2.59
N ARG A 6 -6.32 17.53 -3.86
CA ARG A 6 -7.09 16.35 -4.25
C ARG A 6 -6.41 15.14 -3.65
N ASP A 7 -7.10 14.47 -2.74
CA ASP A 7 -6.71 13.16 -2.21
C ASP A 7 -6.68 12.18 -3.39
N ILE A 8 -5.49 11.76 -3.85
CA ILE A 8 -5.33 10.75 -4.90
C ILE A 8 -5.15 9.40 -4.20
N LEU A 9 -5.92 8.40 -4.63
CA LEU A 9 -5.73 7.02 -4.22
C LEU A 9 -4.72 6.34 -5.15
N TRP A 10 -3.68 5.78 -4.56
CA TRP A 10 -2.62 5.04 -5.24
C TRP A 10 -2.65 3.57 -4.83
N GLU A 11 -2.55 2.70 -5.82
CA GLU A 11 -2.17 1.30 -5.66
C GLU A 11 -0.71 1.16 -6.10
N ILE A 12 0.15 0.80 -5.15
CA ILE A 12 1.60 0.73 -5.34
C ILE A 12 2.03 -0.71 -5.21
N GLY A 13 2.64 -1.24 -6.26
CA GLY A 13 3.35 -2.52 -6.23
C GLY A 13 4.82 -2.32 -5.87
N CYS A 14 5.41 -3.29 -5.19
CA CYS A 14 6.87 -3.43 -5.10
C CYS A 14 7.19 -4.91 -4.99
N GLU A 15 8.14 -5.38 -5.79
CA GLU A 15 8.55 -6.78 -5.76
C GLU A 15 9.01 -7.20 -4.34
N GLY A 16 8.53 -8.35 -3.89
CA GLY A 16 8.77 -8.88 -2.54
C GLY A 16 7.85 -8.28 -1.46
N HIS A 17 6.90 -7.43 -1.86
CA HIS A 17 5.89 -6.84 -0.99
C HIS A 17 4.48 -7.00 -1.57
N THR A 18 3.50 -6.94 -0.68
CA THR A 18 2.08 -6.87 -1.05
C THR A 18 1.73 -5.49 -1.62
N ASP A 19 0.67 -5.42 -2.42
CA ASP A 19 0.22 -4.15 -2.97
C ASP A 19 -0.28 -3.21 -1.88
N ALA A 20 0.32 -2.01 -1.84
CA ALA A 20 0.00 -0.97 -0.89
C ALA A 20 -1.04 -0.02 -1.47
N TRP A 21 -2.13 0.19 -0.73
CA TRP A 21 -3.16 1.16 -1.08
C TRP A 21 -3.02 2.37 -0.16
N VAL A 22 -2.73 3.54 -0.73
CA VAL A 22 -2.44 4.76 0.05
C VAL A 22 -3.12 5.98 -0.57
N VAL A 23 -3.46 6.94 0.28
CA VAL A 23 -3.96 8.25 -0.15
C VAL A 23 -2.84 9.25 0.02
N ALA A 24 -2.44 9.89 -1.07
CA ALA A 24 -1.35 10.86 -1.07
C ALA A 24 -1.51 11.89 -2.20
N GLU A 25 -0.91 13.06 -2.03
CA GLU A 25 -1.02 14.19 -2.96
C GLU A 25 -0.11 14.06 -4.18
N SER A 26 1.00 13.32 -4.05
CA SER A 26 1.98 13.08 -5.12
C SER A 26 2.46 11.63 -5.08
N TRP A 27 3.08 11.21 -6.18
CA TRP A 27 3.68 9.89 -6.31
C TRP A 27 4.78 9.65 -5.26
N GLU A 28 5.66 10.63 -5.04
CA GLU A 28 6.75 10.52 -4.06
C GLU A 28 6.20 10.27 -2.66
N LEU A 29 5.19 11.05 -2.24
CA LEU A 29 4.53 10.86 -0.96
C LEU A 29 3.82 9.50 -0.89
N ALA A 30 3.18 9.07 -1.98
CA ALA A 30 2.56 7.75 -2.06
C ALA A 30 3.59 6.63 -1.80
N THR A 31 4.77 6.69 -2.44
CA THR A 31 5.84 5.70 -2.22
C THR A 31 6.40 5.72 -0.80
N VAL A 32 6.43 6.89 -0.14
CA VAL A 32 6.82 7.01 1.28
C VAL A 32 5.78 6.34 2.18
N GLU A 33 4.48 6.58 1.95
CA GLU A 33 3.42 5.93 2.73
C GLU A 33 3.36 4.41 2.47
N ALA A 34 3.62 3.97 1.24
CA ALA A 34 3.72 2.54 0.92
C ALA A 34 4.90 1.88 1.67
N ALA A 35 6.06 2.54 1.71
CA ALA A 35 7.21 2.06 2.49
C ALA A 35 6.90 1.96 3.99
N ARG A 36 6.12 2.91 4.55
CA ARG A 36 5.62 2.86 5.93
C ARG A 36 4.63 1.71 6.14
N PHE A 37 3.72 1.47 5.19
CA PHE A 37 2.79 0.35 5.24
C PHE A 37 3.53 -0.99 5.30
N TRP A 38 4.55 -1.16 4.46
CA TRP A 38 5.41 -2.33 4.51
C TRP A 38 6.30 -2.32 5.77
N GLY A 39 6.60 -1.17 6.36
CA GLY A 39 7.52 -1.08 7.50
C GLY A 39 8.98 -1.33 7.09
N VAL A 40 9.40 -0.73 5.97
CA VAL A 40 10.80 -0.72 5.50
C VAL A 40 11.27 0.71 5.23
N PRO A 41 12.58 0.98 5.28
CA PRO A 41 13.09 2.30 4.93
C PRO A 41 12.78 2.63 3.46
N TRP A 42 12.18 3.79 3.17
CA TRP A 42 11.79 4.18 1.81
C TRP A 42 12.92 4.03 0.77
N ARG A 43 14.17 4.36 1.16
CA ARG A 43 15.35 4.21 0.29
C ARG A 43 15.58 2.80 -0.27
N THR A 44 15.04 1.75 0.35
CA THR A 44 15.22 0.36 -0.11
C THR A 44 14.20 -0.06 -1.16
N VAL A 45 13.10 0.68 -1.29
CA VAL A 45 11.96 0.34 -2.16
C VAL A 45 11.65 1.42 -3.19
N ALA A 46 12.08 2.66 -2.99
CA ALA A 46 11.70 3.81 -3.82
C ALA A 46 11.87 3.58 -5.34
N ALA A 47 13.00 2.99 -5.74
CA ALA A 47 13.30 2.71 -7.15
C ALA A 47 12.57 1.46 -7.71
N ARG A 48 11.98 0.64 -6.84
CA ARG A 48 11.27 -0.61 -7.17
C ARG A 48 9.75 -0.45 -7.07
N CYS A 49 9.27 0.71 -6.64
CA CYS A 49 7.84 1.01 -6.56
C CYS A 49 7.27 1.21 -7.98
N GLU A 50 6.14 0.56 -8.23
CA GLU A 50 5.40 0.64 -9.49
C GLU A 50 4.01 1.20 -9.24
N GLU A 51 3.58 2.14 -10.07
CA GLU A 51 2.21 2.65 -10.07
C GLU A 51 1.31 1.62 -10.76
N LYS A 52 0.51 0.89 -9.98
CA LYS A 52 -0.46 -0.07 -10.52
C LYS A 52 -1.77 0.60 -10.88
N LYS A 53 -2.24 1.50 -10.01
CA LYS A 53 -3.50 2.21 -10.19
C LYS A 53 -3.46 3.59 -9.54
N ARG A 54 -4.08 4.55 -10.21
CA ARG A 54 -4.28 5.91 -9.73
C ARG A 54 -5.73 6.30 -9.91
N VAL A 55 -6.36 6.76 -8.83
CA VAL A 55 -7.74 7.27 -8.85
C VAL A 55 -7.76 8.67 -8.26
N GLU A 56 -8.08 9.65 -9.09
CA GLU A 56 -8.24 11.03 -8.64
C GLU A 56 -9.55 11.18 -7.87
N GLY A 57 -9.49 11.81 -6.69
CA GLY A 57 -10.66 11.94 -5.83
C GLY A 57 -10.97 10.62 -5.13
N ALA A 58 -10.11 10.24 -4.18
CA ALA A 58 -10.23 9.01 -3.41
C ALA A 58 -11.68 8.85 -2.88
N PRO A 59 -12.38 7.76 -3.25
CA PRO A 59 -13.77 7.59 -2.87
C PRO A 59 -13.89 7.49 -1.35
N ARG A 60 -14.63 8.44 -0.76
CA ARG A 60 -14.87 8.48 0.68
C ARG A 60 -15.86 7.38 1.04
N ASN A 61 -15.61 6.69 2.14
CA ASN A 61 -16.47 5.63 2.70
C ASN A 61 -16.63 4.37 1.83
N ILE A 62 -15.89 4.19 0.73
CA ILE A 62 -15.90 2.96 -0.08
C ILE A 62 -14.51 2.32 0.01
N CYS A 63 -14.46 1.04 0.39
CA CYS A 63 -13.20 0.33 0.54
C CYS A 63 -12.57 0.08 -0.83
N CYS A 64 -11.33 0.55 -1.05
CA CYS A 64 -10.64 0.36 -2.32
C CYS A 64 -10.38 -1.11 -2.69
N ARG A 65 -10.30 -2.01 -1.69
CA ARG A 65 -10.03 -3.44 -1.89
C ARG A 65 -11.30 -4.27 -2.13
N CYS A 66 -12.32 -4.12 -1.29
CA CYS A 66 -13.53 -4.95 -1.35
C CYS A 66 -14.77 -4.26 -1.90
N GLY A 67 -14.71 -2.95 -2.19
CA GLY A 67 -15.81 -2.16 -2.75
C GLY A 67 -16.97 -1.89 -1.78
N LYS A 68 -16.94 -2.42 -0.55
CA LYS A 68 -18.01 -2.22 0.43
C LYS A 68 -17.94 -0.83 1.05
N THR A 69 -19.12 -0.28 1.32
CA THR A 69 -19.26 0.95 2.10
C THR A 69 -18.85 0.68 3.56
N TYR A 70 -18.11 1.60 4.16
CA TYR A 70 -17.71 1.55 5.57
C TYR A 70 -17.58 2.95 6.14
N PHE A 71 -17.69 3.06 7.45
CA PHE A 71 -17.46 4.31 8.18
C PHE A 71 -16.07 4.26 8.80
N GLY A 72 -15.14 5.03 8.25
CA GLY A 72 -13.75 5.05 8.69
C GLY A 72 -12.85 5.87 7.76
N PRO A 73 -11.57 6.02 8.10
CA PRO A 73 -10.63 6.75 7.26
C PRO A 73 -10.33 5.98 5.96
N PRO A 74 -10.20 6.69 4.81
CA PRO A 74 -9.71 6.09 3.58
C PRO A 74 -8.27 5.56 3.74
N PRO A 75 -7.82 4.61 2.88
CA PRO A 75 -8.50 4.13 1.68
C PRO A 75 -9.31 2.83 1.86
N MET A 76 -9.21 2.18 3.02
CA MET A 76 -9.66 0.80 3.17
C MET A 76 -10.37 0.55 4.50
N CYS A 77 -11.36 -0.33 4.51
CA CYS A 77 -12.03 -0.74 5.74
C CYS A 77 -11.07 -1.51 6.67
N GLY A 78 -11.36 -1.49 7.99
CA GLY A 78 -10.49 -2.11 9.00
C GLY A 78 -10.20 -3.60 8.76
N ILE A 79 -11.18 -4.35 8.26
CA ILE A 79 -11.02 -5.78 7.93
C ILE A 79 -9.98 -5.97 6.83
N CYS A 80 -10.13 -5.25 5.72
CA CYS A 80 -9.23 -5.36 4.59
C CYS A 80 -7.84 -4.79 4.91
N ALA A 81 -7.76 -3.71 5.71
CA ALA A 81 -6.50 -3.16 6.18
C ALA A 81 -5.73 -4.17 7.07
N GLN A 82 -6.42 -4.85 7.99
CA GLN A 82 -5.83 -5.90 8.80
C GLN A 82 -5.40 -7.10 7.96
N ALA A 83 -6.22 -7.51 6.99
CA ALA A 83 -5.88 -8.59 6.07
C ALA A 83 -4.62 -8.26 5.25
N SER A 84 -4.50 -7.03 4.71
CA SER A 84 -3.30 -6.58 3.99
C SER A 84 -2.04 -6.64 4.86
N ARG A 85 -2.12 -6.22 6.13
CA ARG A 85 -0.98 -6.34 7.06
C ARG A 85 -0.57 -7.79 7.31
N GLN A 86 -1.53 -8.67 7.55
CA GLN A 86 -1.25 -10.09 7.75
C GLN A 86 -0.65 -10.74 6.50
N GLU A 87 -1.10 -10.34 5.31
CA GLU A 87 -0.57 -10.82 4.05
C GLU A 87 0.90 -10.42 3.86
N GLU A 88 1.23 -9.15 4.15
CA GLU A 88 2.61 -8.65 4.13
C GLU A 88 3.50 -9.41 5.11
N GLU A 89 3.05 -9.61 6.35
CA GLU A 89 3.78 -10.37 7.36
C GLU A 89 4.04 -11.81 6.92
N ARG A 90 3.03 -12.47 6.37
CA ARG A 90 3.16 -13.85 5.85
C ARG A 90 4.14 -13.89 4.67
N MET A 91 4.03 -12.96 3.72
CA MET A 91 4.91 -12.90 2.56
C MET A 91 6.37 -12.72 2.99
N ARG A 92 6.64 -11.80 3.91
CA ARG A 92 7.99 -11.59 4.46
C ARG A 92 8.54 -12.81 5.15
N HIS A 93 7.72 -13.47 5.96
CA HIS A 93 8.14 -14.68 6.65
C HIS A 93 8.45 -15.82 5.66
N LEU A 94 7.65 -15.96 4.59
CA LEU A 94 7.93 -16.92 3.51
C LEU A 94 9.23 -16.59 2.77
N LEU A 95 9.46 -15.33 2.41
CA LEU A 95 10.69 -14.88 1.76
C LEU A 95 11.91 -15.18 2.64
N ARG A 96 11.86 -14.83 3.94
CA ARG A 96 12.94 -15.14 4.89
C ARG A 96 13.23 -16.63 4.97
N ARG A 97 12.20 -17.47 5.04
CA ARG A 97 12.38 -18.93 5.05
C ARG A 97 12.96 -19.44 3.74
N ALA A 98 12.54 -18.90 2.61
CA ALA A 98 13.02 -19.33 1.31
C ALA A 98 14.50 -18.94 1.09
N TYR A 99 14.92 -17.77 1.56
CA TYR A 99 16.35 -17.38 1.63
C TYR A 99 17.16 -18.34 2.51
N GLN A 100 16.66 -18.67 3.72
CA GLN A 100 17.33 -19.63 4.62
C GLN A 100 17.48 -21.03 4.01
N GLN A 101 16.55 -21.43 3.14
CA GLN A 101 16.56 -22.72 2.45
C GLN A 101 17.34 -22.70 1.13
N GLY A 102 17.95 -21.57 0.74
CA GLY A 102 18.67 -21.44 -0.53
C GLY A 102 17.77 -21.56 -1.77
N LYS A 103 16.46 -21.34 -1.62
CA LYS A 103 15.47 -21.48 -2.70
C LYS A 103 15.20 -20.18 -3.46
N VAL A 104 15.81 -19.08 -3.03
CA VAL A 104 15.71 -17.76 -3.67
C VAL A 104 17.13 -17.32 -4.01
N VAL A 105 17.41 -17.19 -5.31
CA VAL A 105 18.66 -16.64 -5.87
C VAL A 105 18.35 -15.27 -6.43
#